data_AF-A0A1I7XIP7-F1
#
_entry.id   AF-A0A1I7XIP7-F1
#
_cell.length_a   1.000
_cell.length_b   1.000
_cell.length_c   1.000
_cell.angle_alpha   90.00
_cell.angle_beta   90.00
_cell.angle_gamma   90.00
#
_symmetry.space_group_name_H-M   'P 1'
#
loop_
_entity.id
_entity.type
_entity.pdbx_description
1 polymer ?
#
loop_
_entity_poly.entity_id
_entity_poly.type
_entity_poly.pdbx_seq_one_letter_code
_entity_poly.pdbx_strand_id
1 'polypeptide(L)'
;MLLDRVRGGTTRLITGVRSPKFRKWTPLLLFLVLIVYMFMGSACFWYFEHDRHEHGIRKWYMNLAVNRRHFARSISSRIFNDTRNLLIIIDREQTERVQQLLVESLKRYEDRLDIRSPDKREWTFLNSFNYAYGLLLTVGHGGKIPETVGGQVQQNNF
;
A
#
# COMPACT_ATOMS: atom_id res chain seq x y z
N MET A 1 -29.89 -46.05 -8.37
CA MET A 1 -29.36 -45.81 -9.74
C MET A 1 -28.40 -44.62 -9.84
N LEU A 2 -28.79 -43.37 -9.52
CA LEU A 2 -27.85 -42.22 -9.51
C LEU A 2 -26.83 -42.30 -8.36
N LEU A 3 -27.28 -42.69 -7.16
CA LEU A 3 -26.41 -42.89 -5.99
C LEU A 3 -25.34 -43.96 -6.20
N ASP A 4 -25.68 -45.06 -6.87
CA ASP A 4 -24.71 -46.13 -7.18
C ASP A 4 -23.67 -45.69 -8.20
N ARG A 5 -24.04 -44.77 -9.10
CA ARG A 5 -23.15 -44.18 -10.10
C ARG A 5 -22.15 -43.21 -9.46
N VAL A 6 -22.61 -42.41 -8.49
CA VAL A 6 -21.75 -41.52 -7.69
C VAL A 6 -20.83 -42.34 -6.78
N ARG A 7 -21.34 -43.38 -6.12
CA ARG A 7 -20.57 -44.29 -5.26
C ARG A 7 -19.54 -45.11 -6.04
N GLY A 8 -19.86 -45.51 -7.27
CA GLY A 8 -18.92 -46.14 -8.20
C GLY A 8 -17.83 -45.18 -8.69
N GLY A 9 -18.16 -43.89 -8.84
CA GLY A 9 -17.19 -42.84 -9.19
C GLY A 9 -16.20 -42.55 -8.05
N THR A 10 -16.69 -42.45 -6.81
CA THR A 10 -15.83 -42.19 -5.63
C THR A 10 -14.93 -43.36 -5.31
N THR A 11 -15.41 -44.61 -5.42
CA THR A 11 -14.59 -45.82 -5.21
C THR A 11 -13.47 -45.98 -6.26
N ARG A 12 -13.70 -45.58 -7.52
CA ARG A 12 -12.65 -45.54 -8.56
C ARG A 12 -11.62 -44.43 -8.34
N LEU A 13 -12.04 -43.27 -7.84
CA LEU A 13 -11.11 -42.20 -7.45
C LEU A 13 -10.21 -42.62 -6.28
N ILE A 14 -10.79 -43.25 -5.25
CA ILE A 14 -10.06 -43.71 -4.07
C ILE A 14 -9.04 -44.80 -4.43
N THR A 15 -9.39 -45.71 -5.36
CA THR A 15 -8.45 -46.75 -5.84
C THR A 15 -7.37 -46.20 -6.77
N GLY A 16 -7.69 -45.20 -7.60
CA GLY A 16 -6.70 -44.49 -8.45
C GLY A 16 -5.65 -43.70 -7.65
N VAL A 17 -6.09 -43.04 -6.56
CA VAL A 17 -5.22 -42.30 -5.63
C VAL A 17 -4.24 -43.23 -4.89
N ARG A 18 -4.60 -44.50 -4.69
CA ARG A 18 -3.76 -45.50 -3.99
C ARG A 18 -2.70 -46.15 -4.88
N SER A 19 -2.64 -45.79 -6.17
CA SER A 19 -1.64 -46.35 -7.08
C SER A 19 -0.22 -45.86 -6.72
N PRO A 20 0.81 -46.74 -6.80
CA PRO A 20 2.19 -46.39 -6.44
C PRO A 20 2.78 -45.31 -7.37
N LYS A 21 2.22 -45.15 -8.57
CA LYS A 21 2.55 -44.06 -9.50
C LYS A 21 1.99 -42.73 -8.99
N PHE A 22 0.73 -42.67 -8.54
CA PHE A 22 0.12 -41.44 -8.03
C PHE A 22 0.87 -40.88 -6.82
N ARG A 23 1.31 -41.75 -5.89
CA ARG A 23 2.10 -41.35 -4.71
C ARG A 23 3.44 -40.67 -5.06
N LYS A 24 4.05 -41.01 -6.20
CA LYS A 24 5.27 -40.35 -6.70
C LYS A 24 5.00 -38.95 -7.25
N TRP A 25 3.83 -38.71 -7.84
CA TRP A 25 3.45 -37.42 -8.43
C TRP A 25 2.71 -36.51 -7.46
N THR A 26 2.20 -37.04 -6.35
CA THR A 26 1.55 -36.27 -5.27
C THR A 26 2.37 -35.05 -4.82
N PRO A 27 3.69 -35.12 -4.53
CA PRO A 27 4.44 -33.94 -4.12
C PRO A 27 4.53 -32.87 -5.21
N LEU A 28 4.62 -33.26 -6.48
CA LEU A 28 4.63 -32.32 -7.60
C LEU A 28 3.28 -31.63 -7.77
N LEU A 29 2.19 -32.37 -7.59
CA LEU A 29 0.83 -31.83 -7.65
C LEU A 29 0.58 -30.87 -6.48
N LEU A 30 1.00 -31.23 -5.26
CA LEU A 30 0.91 -30.34 -4.09
C LEU A 30 1.74 -29.06 -4.28
N PHE A 31 2.95 -29.18 -4.84
CA PHE A 31 3.79 -28.03 -5.13
C PHE A 31 3.14 -27.10 -6.17
N LEU A 32 2.51 -27.65 -7.20
CA LEU A 32 1.78 -26.86 -8.20
C LEU A 32 0.57 -26.16 -7.58
N VAL A 33 -0.22 -26.85 -6.76
CA VAL A 33 -1.35 -26.26 -6.04
C VAL A 33 -0.86 -25.15 -5.10
N LEU A 34 0.27 -25.34 -4.42
CA LEU A 34 0.88 -24.33 -3.56
C LEU A 34 1.29 -23.08 -4.35
N ILE A 35 1.88 -23.26 -5.54
CA ILE A 35 2.21 -22.15 -6.43
C ILE A 35 0.94 -21.37 -6.78
N VAL A 36 -0.11 -22.05 -7.26
CA VAL A 36 -1.37 -21.39 -7.64
C VAL A 36 -1.98 -20.64 -6.44
N TYR A 37 -1.95 -21.26 -5.25
CA TYR A 37 -2.42 -20.64 -4.01
C TYR A 37 -1.63 -19.35 -3.68
N MET A 38 -0.31 -19.39 -3.82
CA MET A 38 0.56 -18.22 -3.62
C MET A 38 0.28 -17.09 -4.62
N PHE A 39 0.06 -17.42 -5.89
CA PHE A 39 -0.31 -16.44 -6.91
C PHE A 39 -1.67 -15.80 -6.60
N MET A 40 -2.67 -16.59 -6.20
CA MET A 40 -3.97 -16.07 -5.77
C MET A 40 -3.85 -15.17 -4.53
N GLY A 41 -3.13 -15.61 -3.49
CA GLY A 41 -2.93 -14.82 -2.28
C GLY A 41 -2.24 -13.49 -2.57
N SER A 42 -1.18 -13.50 -3.40
CA SER A 42 -0.50 -12.30 -3.86
C SER A 42 -1.43 -11.35 -4.61
N ALA A 43 -2.27 -11.87 -5.51
CA ALA A 43 -3.23 -11.09 -6.27
C ALA A 43 -4.29 -10.44 -5.36
N CYS A 44 -4.79 -11.16 -4.35
CA CYS A 44 -5.72 -10.59 -3.35
C CYS A 44 -5.07 -9.44 -2.56
N PHE A 45 -3.85 -9.62 -2.06
CA PHE A 45 -3.14 -8.55 -1.33
C PHE A 45 -2.86 -7.34 -2.22
N TRP A 46 -2.43 -7.59 -3.46
CA TRP A 46 -2.23 -6.52 -4.43
C TRP A 46 -3.54 -5.76 -4.68
N TYR A 47 -4.64 -6.45 -4.98
CA TYR A 47 -5.93 -5.82 -5.29
C TYR A 47 -6.47 -4.98 -4.12
N PHE A 48 -6.37 -5.46 -2.88
CA PHE A 48 -6.90 -4.71 -1.74
C PHE A 48 -6.01 -3.54 -1.32
N GLU A 49 -4.69 -3.72 -1.30
CA GLU A 49 -3.78 -2.75 -0.69
C GLU A 49 -3.22 -1.72 -1.68
N HIS A 50 -3.18 -2.03 -2.98
CA HIS A 50 -2.58 -1.16 -3.99
C HIS A 50 -3.28 0.20 -4.06
N ASP A 51 -4.59 0.21 -4.31
CA ASP A 51 -5.37 1.45 -4.49
C ASP A 51 -5.37 2.30 -3.22
N ARG A 52 -5.49 1.65 -2.05
CA ARG A 52 -5.50 2.36 -0.76
C ARG A 52 -4.15 3.01 -0.46
N HIS A 53 -3.05 2.31 -0.73
CA HIS A 53 -1.70 2.84 -0.55
C HIS A 53 -1.44 4.02 -1.49
N GLU A 54 -1.83 3.91 -2.75
CA GLU A 54 -1.70 5.01 -3.72
C GLU A 54 -2.52 6.24 -3.31
N HIS A 55 -3.78 6.04 -2.88
CA HIS A 55 -4.60 7.12 -2.36
C HIS A 55 -4.02 7.77 -1.11
N GLY A 56 -3.45 6.99 -0.19
CA GLY A 56 -2.78 7.47 1.02
C GLY A 56 -1.58 8.36 0.68
N ILE A 57 -0.71 7.89 -0.20
CA ILE A 57 0.46 8.62 -0.68
C ILE A 57 0.04 9.93 -1.35
N ARG A 58 -0.91 9.85 -2.29
CA ARG A 58 -1.40 11.03 -3.02
C ARG A 58 -2.00 12.06 -2.08
N LYS A 59 -2.82 11.63 -1.11
CA LYS A 59 -3.40 12.51 -0.09
C LYS A 59 -2.33 13.18 0.76
N TRP A 60 -1.30 12.45 1.15
CA TRP A 60 -0.18 13.00 1.91
C TRP A 60 0.55 14.09 1.13
N TYR A 61 0.92 13.84 -0.14
CA TYR A 61 1.58 14.83 -0.99
C TYR A 61 0.72 16.08 -1.23
N MET A 62 -0.58 15.89 -1.44
CA MET A 62 -1.53 17.00 -1.60
C MET A 62 -1.63 17.85 -0.33
N ASN A 63 -1.77 17.20 0.84
CA ASN A 63 -1.83 17.90 2.12
C ASN A 63 -0.55 18.66 2.43
N LEU A 64 0.62 18.08 2.14
CA LEU A 64 1.90 18.74 2.31
C LEU A 64 1.98 20.01 1.45
N ALA A 65 1.62 19.93 0.17
CA ALA A 65 1.62 21.08 -0.72
C ALA A 65 0.64 22.20 -0.28
N VAL A 66 -0.54 21.83 0.22
CA VAL A 66 -1.53 22.77 0.76
C VAL A 66 -1.02 23.43 2.04
N ASN A 67 -0.46 22.66 2.97
CA ASN A 67 0.08 23.17 4.24
C ASN A 67 1.20 24.17 4.00
N ARG A 68 2.14 23.89 3.08
CA ARG A 68 3.19 24.86 2.71
C ARG A 68 2.62 26.18 2.22
N ARG A 69 1.61 26.14 1.33
CA ARG A 69 0.97 27.35 0.80
C ARG A 69 0.23 28.13 1.89
N HIS A 70 -0.49 27.43 2.77
CA HIS A 70 -1.21 28.06 3.86
C HIS A 70 -0.24 28.73 4.85
N PHE A 71 0.84 28.04 5.21
CA PHE A 71 1.85 28.58 6.11
C PHE A 71 2.56 29.80 5.50
N ALA A 72 2.97 29.71 4.22
CA ALA A 72 3.55 30.84 3.50
C ALA A 72 2.63 32.07 3.47
N ARG A 73 1.32 31.87 3.21
CA ARG A 73 0.31 32.94 3.27
C ARG A 73 0.18 33.55 4.67
N SER A 74 0.23 32.72 5.70
CA SER A 74 0.12 33.18 7.09
C SER A 74 1.33 34.00 7.54
N ILE A 75 2.53 33.65 7.06
CA ILE A 75 3.75 34.42 7.32
C ILE A 75 3.68 35.73 6.54
N SER A 76 3.37 35.69 5.24
CA SER A 76 3.32 36.88 4.42
C SER A 76 2.30 37.88 4.96
N SER A 77 1.10 37.41 5.33
CA SER A 77 0.07 38.30 5.88
C SER A 77 0.48 38.93 7.21
N ARG A 78 1.18 38.20 8.09
CA ARG A 78 1.70 38.76 9.35
C ARG A 78 2.78 39.81 9.13
N ILE A 79 3.77 39.53 8.27
CA ILE A 79 4.87 40.45 7.97
C ILE A 79 4.33 41.76 7.38
N PHE A 80 3.41 41.66 6.42
CA PHE A 80 2.84 42.84 5.78
C PHE A 80 1.89 43.59 6.71
N ASN A 81 1.06 42.89 7.51
CA ASN A 81 0.11 43.55 8.42
C ASN A 81 0.78 44.32 9.57
N ASP A 82 1.92 43.85 10.09
CA ASP A 82 2.70 44.58 11.11
C ASP A 82 3.37 45.84 10.55
N THR A 83 3.62 45.90 9.24
CA THR A 83 4.17 47.08 8.56
C THR A 83 3.06 48.02 8.06
N ARG A 84 2.21 48.49 9.00
CA ARG A 84 1.01 49.35 8.79
C ARG A 84 1.17 50.53 7.81
N ASN A 85 2.37 50.98 7.48
CA ASN A 85 2.64 52.06 6.50
C ASN A 85 3.30 51.62 5.18
N LEU A 86 3.79 50.38 5.03
CA LEU A 86 4.37 49.89 3.77
C LEU A 86 3.32 49.21 2.86
N LEU A 87 2.24 48.71 3.45
CA LEU A 87 1.17 47.95 2.78
C LEU A 87 0.43 48.71 1.68
N ILE A 88 0.42 50.05 1.69
CA ILE A 88 -0.25 50.87 0.66
C ILE A 88 0.59 50.89 -0.65
N ILE A 89 1.89 50.54 -0.58
CA ILE A 89 2.84 50.63 -1.70
C ILE A 89 3.21 49.26 -2.29
N ILE A 90 2.95 48.15 -1.56
CA ILE A 90 3.28 46.80 -2.05
C ILE A 90 2.16 46.34 -2.98
N ASP A 91 2.40 46.49 -4.27
CA ASP A 91 1.59 45.95 -5.35
C ASP A 91 1.27 44.45 -5.12
N ARG A 92 0.05 44.04 -5.50
CA ARG A 92 -0.46 42.66 -5.34
C ARG A 92 0.48 41.64 -5.96
N GLU A 93 1.14 42.01 -7.06
CA GLU A 93 2.12 41.19 -7.76
C GLU A 93 3.37 40.91 -6.90
N GLN A 94 3.84 41.90 -6.11
CA GLN A 94 5.00 41.73 -5.23
C GLN A 94 4.68 40.80 -4.05
N THR A 95 3.44 40.83 -3.55
CA THR A 95 2.99 39.92 -2.48
C THR A 95 2.97 38.48 -2.97
N GLU A 96 2.51 38.24 -4.20
CA GLU A 96 2.52 36.90 -4.80
C GLU A 96 3.94 36.37 -5.01
N ARG A 97 4.87 37.21 -5.47
CA ARG A 97 6.30 36.85 -5.62
C ARG A 97 6.93 36.46 -4.28
N VAL A 98 6.70 37.25 -3.23
CA VAL A 98 7.21 36.94 -1.89
C VAL A 98 6.60 35.65 -1.35
N GLN A 99 5.30 35.42 -1.58
CA GLN A 99 4.64 34.18 -1.17
C GLN A 99 5.23 32.96 -1.91
N GLN A 100 5.54 33.08 -3.20
CA GLN A 100 6.20 32.02 -3.97
C GLN A 100 7.61 31.72 -3.43
N LEU A 101 8.40 32.76 -3.16
CA LEU A 101 9.73 32.62 -2.57
C LEU A 101 9.68 31.93 -1.20
N LEU A 102 8.70 32.29 -0.36
CA LEU A 102 8.46 31.62 0.92
C LEU A 102 8.10 30.13 0.75
N VAL A 103 7.25 29.79 -0.21
CA VAL A 103 6.91 28.39 -0.50
C VAL A 103 8.15 27.62 -0.97
N GLU A 104 9.02 28.23 -1.77
CA GLU A 104 10.26 27.61 -2.23
C GLU A 104 11.28 27.45 -1.10
N SER A 105 11.46 28.46 -0.25
CA SER A 105 12.35 28.38 0.91
C SER A 105 11.88 27.34 1.92
N LEU A 106 10.57 27.25 2.15
CA LEU A 106 9.99 26.20 2.98
C LEU A 106 10.23 24.83 2.37
N LYS A 107 9.98 24.65 1.07
CA LYS A 107 10.27 23.39 0.38
C LYS A 107 11.75 23.00 0.57
N ARG A 108 12.67 23.94 0.38
CA ARG A 108 14.13 23.71 0.54
C ARG A 108 14.52 23.40 1.99
N TYR A 109 13.83 23.98 2.97
CA TYR A 109 14.05 23.69 4.39
C TYR A 109 13.48 22.32 4.77
N GLU A 110 12.29 21.99 4.29
CA GLU A 110 11.67 20.67 4.45
C GLU A 110 12.49 19.58 3.76
N ASP A 111 13.11 19.83 2.60
CA ASP A 111 14.03 18.88 1.93
C ASP A 111 15.31 18.62 2.76
N ARG A 112 15.69 19.55 3.65
CA ARG A 112 16.83 19.39 4.58
C ARG A 112 16.44 18.71 5.88
N LEU A 113 15.17 18.81 6.27
CA LEU A 113 14.61 18.03 7.35
C LEU A 113 14.33 16.64 6.79
N ASP A 114 14.77 15.58 7.45
CA ASP A 114 14.37 14.22 7.07
C ASP A 114 12.91 13.99 7.48
N ILE A 115 11.98 14.72 6.87
CA ILE A 115 10.55 14.57 7.08
C ILE A 115 10.23 13.17 6.60
N ARG A 116 9.87 12.31 7.55
CA ARG A 116 9.52 10.91 7.30
C ARG A 116 8.39 10.84 6.27
N SER A 117 8.78 10.70 5.01
CA SER A 117 7.85 10.51 3.90
C SER A 117 7.07 9.22 4.13
N PRO A 118 5.81 9.13 3.65
CA PRO A 118 5.05 7.90 3.73
C PRO A 118 5.87 6.77 3.13
N ASP A 119 5.87 5.61 3.79
CA ASP A 119 6.73 4.49 3.42
C ASP A 119 6.50 4.12 1.95
N LYS A 120 7.55 4.29 1.13
CA LYS A 120 7.56 4.02 -0.31
C LYS A 120 7.49 2.53 -0.64
N ARG A 121 7.27 1.68 0.36
CA ARG A 121 7.09 0.24 0.21
C ARG A 121 5.77 -0.10 -0.49
N GLU A 122 5.68 0.25 -1.76
CA GLU A 122 4.54 -0.01 -2.64
C GLU A 122 4.08 -1.46 -2.59
N TRP A 123 2.76 -1.63 -2.58
CA TRP A 123 2.11 -2.91 -2.84
C TRP A 123 2.13 -3.17 -4.34
N THR A 124 3.27 -3.68 -4.81
CA THR A 124 3.40 -4.27 -6.15
C THR A 124 3.19 -5.77 -6.05
N PHE A 125 2.80 -6.41 -7.15
CA PHE A 125 2.58 -7.86 -7.16
C PHE A 125 3.76 -8.68 -6.61
N LEU A 126 5.01 -8.31 -6.96
CA LEU A 126 6.21 -8.98 -6.45
C LEU A 126 6.39 -8.77 -4.95
N ASN A 127 6.08 -7.57 -4.45
CA ASN A 127 6.14 -7.28 -3.02
C ASN A 127 5.03 -8.01 -2.25
N SER A 128 3.83 -8.13 -2.82
CA SER A 128 2.73 -8.91 -2.28
C SER A 128 3.07 -10.40 -2.24
N PHE A 129 3.73 -10.92 -3.28
CA PHE A 129 4.21 -12.30 -3.32
C PHE A 129 5.28 -12.56 -2.26
N ASN A 130 6.29 -11.68 -2.15
CA ASN A 130 7.32 -11.79 -1.12
C ASN A 130 6.71 -11.72 0.29
N TYR A 131 5.70 -10.88 0.49
CA TYR A 131 4.96 -10.81 1.74
C TYR A 131 4.23 -12.12 2.05
N ALA A 132 3.44 -12.65 1.11
CA ALA A 132 2.73 -13.93 1.26
C ALA A 132 3.70 -15.10 1.49
N TYR A 133 4.86 -15.09 0.84
CA TYR A 133 5.90 -16.10 1.02
C TYR A 133 6.53 -15.99 2.41
N GLY A 134 6.79 -14.77 2.87
CA GLY A 134 7.26 -14.50 4.23
C GLY A 134 6.26 -14.90 5.32
N LEU A 135 4.96 -14.79 5.06
CA LEU A 135 3.91 -15.33 5.93
C LEU A 135 3.97 -16.86 6.01
N LEU A 136 4.12 -17.53 4.86
CA LEU A 136 4.23 -18.99 4.81
C LEU A 136 5.47 -19.50 5.56
N LEU A 137 6.59 -18.81 5.44
CA LEU A 137 7.82 -19.15 6.15
C LEU A 137 7.83 -18.70 7.62
N THR A 138 6.78 -18.04 8.10
CA THR A 138 6.69 -17.47 9.46
C THR A 138 7.82 -16.48 9.80
N VAL A 139 8.49 -15.94 8.78
CA VAL A 139 9.58 -14.96 8.96
C VAL A 139 9.03 -13.63 9.49
N GLY A 140 7.82 -13.26 9.07
CA GLY A 140 7.16 -12.03 9.52
C GLY A 140 7.93 -10.78 9.12
N HIS A 141 7.72 -10.29 7.90
CA HIS A 141 8.37 -9.06 7.43
C HIS A 141 7.70 -7.84 8.09
N GLY A 142 8.03 -7.56 9.36
CA GLY A 142 7.39 -6.55 10.24
C GLY A 142 7.49 -5.09 9.79
N GLY A 143 7.94 -4.82 8.56
CA GLY A 143 7.92 -3.48 7.98
C GLY A 143 6.97 -3.34 6.78
N LYS A 144 6.10 -4.31 6.48
CA LYS A 144 4.91 -4.12 5.63
C LYS A 144 3.75 -4.84 6.30
N ILE A 145 2.69 -4.12 6.62
CA ILE A 145 1.49 -4.66 7.28
C ILE A 145 0.30 -4.23 6.42
N PRO A 146 -0.62 -5.14 6.06
CA PRO A 146 -1.84 -4.76 5.35
C PRO A 146 -2.65 -3.81 6.23
N GLU A 147 -3.14 -2.71 5.66
CA GLU A 147 -3.93 -1.71 6.39
C GLU A 147 -5.43 -1.84 6.14
N THR A 148 -5.83 -2.58 5.09
CA THR A 148 -7.24 -2.79 4.78
C THR A 148 -7.83 -3.87 5.68
N VAL A 149 -9.10 -3.67 6.05
CA VAL A 149 -9.88 -4.71 6.74
C VAL A 149 -9.85 -6.01 5.95
N GLY A 150 -9.96 -5.95 4.61
CA GLY A 150 -9.87 -7.09 3.69
C GLY A 150 -8.55 -7.87 3.76
N GLY A 151 -7.42 -7.18 3.92
CA GLY A 151 -6.12 -7.81 4.16
C GLY A 151 -5.90 -8.29 5.60
N GLN A 152 -6.68 -7.75 6.54
CA GLN A 152 -6.62 -8.06 7.98
C GLN A 152 -7.73 -9.01 8.48
N VAL A 153 -8.60 -9.59 7.62
CA VAL A 153 -9.78 -10.40 8.01
C VAL A 153 -9.44 -11.68 8.80
N GLN A 154 -8.21 -11.85 9.27
CA GLN A 154 -7.85 -12.89 10.23
C GLN A 154 -7.09 -12.37 11.47
N GLN A 155 -7.35 -11.14 11.94
CA GLN A 155 -6.83 -10.71 13.25
C GLN A 155 -7.82 -10.03 14.20
N ASN A 156 -9.05 -9.68 13.78
CA ASN A 156 -10.00 -8.92 14.62
C ASN A 156 -11.14 -9.74 15.26
N ASN A 157 -10.96 -11.06 15.49
CA ASN A 157 -11.95 -11.90 16.17
C ASN A 157 -11.36 -12.68 17.36
N PHE A 158 -10.55 -12.03 18.20
CA PHE A 158 -10.28 -12.46 19.58
C PHE A 158 -10.09 -11.25 20.49
#